data_AF-A0A7S2VBW4-F1
#
_entry.id   AF-A0A7S2VBW4-F1
#
_cell.length_a   1.000
_cell.length_b   1.000
_cell.length_c   1.000
_cell.angle_alpha   90.00
_cell.angle_beta   90.00
_cell.angle_gamma   90.00
#
_symmetry.space_group_name_H-M   'P 1'
#
loop_
_entity.id
_entity.type
_entity.pdbx_description
1 polymer ?
#
loop_
_entity_poly.entity_id
_entity_poly.type
_entity_poly.pdbx_seq_one_letter_code
_entity_poly.pdbx_strand_id
1 'polypeptide(L)'
;CEALYHQRQDKLPESKRKPIPQLPKKAGRMDLAARNELATKLYNEHVMESCRFCKRTFFPDRLEAHIPSCAKSHGQEWPPKKKSEYAGANRPTEASNTVICHICGRKYTTHSIDIHSPQCEKLWNDRQAKEHPTAPQKRKPCPQMPKQYKKEKRNEIAMEIYNKHALEACKYCGRTFLPDRLQVHLRSCERNHKK
;
A
#
# COMPACT_ATOMS: atom_id res chain seq x y z
N CYS A 1 5.59 23.36 2.10
CA CYS A 1 6.42 22.49 2.97
C CYS A 1 6.23 22.81 4.45
N GLU A 2 6.37 24.07 4.86
CA GLU A 2 6.21 24.53 6.24
C GLU A 2 4.80 24.27 6.83
N ALA A 3 3.74 24.64 6.10
CA ALA A 3 2.35 24.38 6.54
C ALA A 3 2.04 22.89 6.78
N LEU A 4 2.61 21.99 5.96
CA LEU A 4 2.46 20.55 6.15
C LEU A 4 3.27 20.00 7.33
N TYR A 5 4.38 20.66 7.69
CA TYR A 5 5.15 20.34 8.88
C TYR A 5 4.38 20.76 10.14
N HIS A 6 3.86 21.99 10.18
CA HIS A 6 3.02 22.47 11.28
C HIS A 6 1.80 21.58 11.48
N GLN A 7 1.08 21.24 10.41
CA GLN A 7 -0.07 20.34 10.48
C GLN A 7 0.27 18.95 11.06
N ARG A 8 1.52 18.49 10.95
CA ARG A 8 1.98 17.25 11.59
C ARG A 8 2.38 17.47 13.04
N GLN A 9 3.08 18.56 13.35
CA GLN A 9 3.46 18.93 14.73
C GLN A 9 2.25 19.25 15.60
N ASP A 10 1.21 19.89 15.06
CA ASP A 10 0.00 20.25 15.81
C ASP A 10 -0.77 19.02 16.30
N LYS A 11 -0.61 17.88 15.63
CA LYS A 11 -1.17 16.58 16.06
C LYS A 11 -0.43 15.96 17.24
N LEU A 12 0.77 16.45 17.55
CA LEU A 12 1.54 16.02 18.71
C LEU A 12 1.18 16.88 19.93
N PRO A 13 1.16 16.28 21.14
CA PRO A 13 1.13 17.03 22.39
C PRO A 13 2.23 18.10 22.38
N GLU A 14 1.95 19.25 22.97
CA GLU A 14 2.86 20.41 22.93
C GLU A 14 4.29 20.07 23.41
N SER A 15 4.40 19.21 24.43
CA SER A 15 5.68 18.71 24.97
C SER A 15 6.50 17.87 23.98
N LYS A 16 5.90 17.40 22.88
CA LYS A 16 6.55 16.57 21.85
C LYS A 16 6.75 17.30 20.53
N ARG A 17 6.37 18.57 20.44
CA ARG A 17 6.52 19.36 19.21
C ARG A 17 7.99 19.77 19.01
N LYS A 18 8.48 19.62 17.78
CA LYS A 18 9.83 20.00 17.39
C LYS A 18 9.81 21.28 16.56
N PRO A 19 10.67 22.27 16.86
CA PRO A 19 10.77 23.48 16.05
C PRO A 19 11.22 23.12 14.63
N ILE A 20 10.78 23.91 13.64
CA ILE A 20 11.30 23.78 12.28
C ILE A 20 12.79 24.08 12.32
N PRO A 21 13.66 23.20 11.77
CA PRO A 21 15.06 23.52 11.60
C PRO A 21 15.21 24.77 10.74
N GLN A 22 15.67 25.86 11.35
CA GLN A 22 15.88 27.14 10.68
C GLN A 22 17.27 27.17 10.06
N LEU A 23 17.37 27.59 8.80
CA LEU A 23 18.67 27.89 8.20
C LEU A 23 19.24 29.19 8.83
N PRO A 24 20.57 29.28 9.07
CA PRO A 24 21.17 30.50 9.61
C PRO A 24 20.89 31.72 8.72
N LYS A 25 20.26 32.75 9.30
CA LYS A 25 19.86 33.97 8.57
C LYS A 25 21.05 34.83 8.10
N LYS A 26 22.27 34.61 8.61
CA LYS A 26 23.50 35.35 8.26
C LYS A 26 24.50 34.48 7.47
N ALA A 27 23.99 33.68 6.55
CA ALA A 27 24.77 33.04 5.52
C ALA A 27 25.09 34.07 4.40
N GLY A 28 26.09 34.94 4.60
CA GLY A 28 26.63 35.74 3.48
C GLY A 28 27.03 34.82 2.32
N ARG A 29 26.93 35.25 1.04
CA ARG A 29 27.02 34.43 -0.21
C ARG A 29 27.66 33.05 0.01
N MET A 30 26.86 32.09 0.48
CA MET A 30 27.27 30.70 0.56
C MET A 30 26.88 30.05 -0.76
N ASP A 31 27.73 29.17 -1.27
CA ASP A 31 27.38 28.41 -2.47
C ASP A 31 26.16 27.50 -2.22
N LEU A 32 25.38 27.24 -3.27
CA LEU A 32 24.17 26.42 -3.22
C LEU A 32 24.44 25.02 -2.67
N ALA A 33 25.58 24.42 -3.00
CA ALA A 33 25.96 23.10 -2.49
C ALA A 33 26.16 23.12 -0.98
N ALA A 34 26.90 24.11 -0.46
CA ALA A 34 27.12 24.29 0.98
C ALA A 34 25.79 24.52 1.72
N ARG A 35 24.85 25.27 1.12
CA ARG A 35 23.52 25.48 1.68
C ARG A 35 22.68 24.19 1.71
N ASN A 36 22.70 23.41 0.64
CA ASN A 36 21.98 22.14 0.56
C ASN A 36 22.55 21.08 1.51
N GLU A 37 23.87 21.05 1.68
CA GLU A 37 24.55 20.17 2.63
C GLU A 37 24.19 20.54 4.08
N LEU A 38 24.23 21.83 4.42
CA LEU A 38 23.82 22.32 5.74
C LEU A 38 22.35 22.02 6.02
N ALA A 39 21.46 22.24 5.06
CA ALA A 39 20.05 21.88 5.18
C ALA A 39 19.86 20.38 5.43
N THR A 40 20.63 19.52 4.74
CA THR A 40 20.59 18.07 4.92
C THR A 40 21.09 17.65 6.30
N LYS A 41 22.18 18.25 6.79
CA LYS A 41 22.72 18.00 8.13
C LYS A 41 21.71 18.36 9.21
N LEU A 42 21.15 19.57 9.15
CA LEU A 42 20.11 20.02 10.10
C LEU A 42 18.86 19.14 10.05
N TYR A 43 18.47 18.66 8.87
CA TYR A 43 17.33 17.76 8.72
C TYR A 43 17.59 16.40 9.37
N ASN A 44 18.76 15.80 9.13
CA ASN A 44 19.12 14.52 9.72
C ASN A 44 19.31 14.61 11.25
N GLU A 45 19.81 15.73 11.76
CA GLU A 45 20.03 15.93 13.18
C GLU A 45 18.73 16.19 13.95
N HIS A 46 17.88 17.09 13.45
CA HIS A 46 16.72 17.54 14.23
C HIS A 46 15.43 16.77 13.93
N VAL A 47 15.32 16.15 12.75
CA VAL A 47 14.06 15.51 12.30
C VAL A 47 14.15 13.99 12.35
N MET A 48 15.29 13.39 12.05
CA MET A 48 15.42 11.93 12.00
C MET A 48 15.74 11.36 13.39
N GLU A 49 15.07 10.26 13.74
CA GLU A 49 15.32 9.53 14.99
C GLU A 49 15.74 8.10 14.68
N SER A 50 16.71 7.55 15.43
CA SER A 50 17.16 6.18 15.25
C SER A 50 16.36 5.19 16.09
N CYS A 51 16.07 4.02 15.53
CA CYS A 51 15.47 2.93 16.27
C CYS A 51 16.45 2.34 17.30
N ARG A 52 16.01 2.24 18.55
CA ARG A 52 16.78 1.62 19.65
C ARG A 52 17.19 0.17 19.42
N PHE A 53 16.47 -0.58 18.57
CA PHE A 53 16.74 -2.02 18.34
C PHE A 53 17.66 -2.26 17.16
N CYS A 54 17.36 -1.65 16.00
CA CYS A 54 18.10 -1.90 14.76
C CYS A 54 18.97 -0.72 14.30
N LYS A 55 18.99 0.40 15.03
CA LYS A 55 19.74 1.63 14.75
C LYS A 55 19.41 2.33 13.41
N ARG A 56 18.41 1.85 12.67
CA ARG A 56 17.94 2.53 11.43
C ARG A 56 17.27 3.85 11.78
N THR A 57 17.50 4.88 10.96
CA THR A 57 16.93 6.22 11.12
C THR A 57 15.59 6.35 10.41
N PHE A 58 14.59 6.90 11.08
CA PHE A 58 13.24 7.09 10.57
C PHE A 58 12.72 8.49 10.95
N PHE A 59 11.67 8.94 10.26
CA PHE A 59 10.82 10.01 10.80
C PHE A 59 10.15 9.54 12.09
N PRO A 60 9.91 10.43 13.08
CA PRO A 60 9.31 10.04 14.36
C PRO A 60 8.01 9.22 14.18
N ASP A 61 7.11 9.65 13.30
CA ASP A 61 5.87 8.93 13.00
C ASP A 61 6.10 7.51 12.45
N ARG A 62 7.11 7.35 11.57
CA ARG A 62 7.45 6.06 10.98
C ARG A 62 8.24 5.19 11.96
N LEU A 63 9.03 5.82 12.84
CA LEU A 63 9.76 5.14 13.90
C LEU A 63 8.79 4.47 14.87
N GLU A 64 7.77 5.21 15.32
CA GLU A 64 6.70 4.69 16.18
C GLU A 64 5.98 3.48 15.55
N ALA A 65 5.72 3.52 14.24
CA ALA A 65 5.12 2.40 13.53
C ALA A 65 6.09 1.21 13.31
N HIS A 66 7.40 1.48 13.22
CA HIS A 66 8.44 0.48 13.00
C HIS A 66 8.79 -0.29 14.29
N ILE A 67 8.86 0.41 15.42
CA ILE A 67 9.35 -0.10 16.71
C ILE A 67 8.67 -1.43 17.13
N PRO A 68 7.34 -1.64 17.02
CA PRO A 68 6.71 -2.88 17.46
C PRO A 68 7.17 -4.12 16.70
N SER A 69 7.25 -4.04 15.36
CA SER A 69 7.73 -5.14 14.52
C SER A 69 9.24 -5.36 14.69
N CYS A 70 9.98 -4.27 14.90
CA CYS A 70 11.41 -4.32 15.16
C CYS A 70 11.74 -4.99 16.49
N ALA A 71 11.06 -4.62 17.58
CA ALA A 71 11.18 -5.23 18.90
C ALA A 71 10.98 -6.75 18.83
N LYS A 72 9.90 -7.18 18.16
CA LYS A 72 9.59 -8.60 17.96
C LYS A 72 10.70 -9.35 17.21
N SER A 73 11.29 -8.73 16.20
CA SER A 73 12.39 -9.33 15.42
C SER A 73 13.70 -9.43 16.22
N HIS A 74 13.85 -8.57 17.24
CA HIS A 74 15.00 -8.54 18.16
C HIS A 74 14.68 -9.21 19.51
N GLY A 75 13.65 -10.06 19.59
CA GLY A 75 13.35 -10.86 20.77
C GLY A 75 12.81 -10.09 21.97
N GLN A 76 12.43 -8.83 21.80
CA GLN A 76 11.85 -8.01 22.86
C GLN A 76 10.32 -7.96 22.75
N GLU A 77 9.65 -8.24 23.87
CA GLU A 77 8.20 -8.09 23.97
C GLU A 77 7.82 -6.60 23.96
N TRP A 78 6.91 -6.24 23.06
CA TRP A 78 6.30 -4.92 23.03
C TRP A 78 5.03 -4.95 23.87
N PRO A 79 4.83 -4.02 24.83
CA PRO A 79 3.65 -4.03 25.67
C PRO A 79 2.38 -3.97 24.81
N PRO A 80 1.33 -4.73 25.16
CA PRO A 80 0.07 -4.67 24.44
C PRO A 80 -0.39 -3.21 24.41
N LYS A 81 -0.79 -2.72 23.23
CA LYS A 81 -1.34 -1.36 23.11
C LYS A 81 -2.46 -1.23 24.15
N LYS A 82 -2.35 -0.26 25.08
CA LYS A 82 -3.49 0.15 25.91
C LYS A 82 -4.60 0.47 24.92
N LYS A 83 -5.75 -0.23 25.00
CA LYS A 83 -6.93 0.15 24.23
C LYS A 83 -7.17 1.61 24.59
N SER A 84 -7.00 2.53 23.65
CA SER A 84 -7.37 3.92 23.94
C SER A 84 -8.83 3.90 24.35
N GLU A 85 -9.22 4.65 25.39
CA GLU A 85 -10.65 4.83 25.71
C GLU A 85 -11.41 5.53 24.55
N TYR A 86 -10.67 6.12 23.60
CA TYR A 86 -11.15 6.58 22.29
C TYR A 86 -11.10 5.51 21.17
N ALA A 87 -10.82 4.24 21.48
CA ALA A 87 -11.02 3.09 20.58
C ALA A 87 -12.47 2.58 20.63
N GLY A 88 -13.39 3.44 21.07
CA GLY A 88 -14.85 3.28 20.95
C GLY A 88 -15.42 3.87 19.66
N ALA A 89 -14.61 4.49 18.80
CA ALA A 89 -14.96 4.47 17.38
C ALA A 89 -14.61 3.07 16.86
N ASN A 90 -15.52 2.13 17.15
CA ASN A 90 -15.91 1.17 16.14
C ASN A 90 -16.10 2.02 14.89
N ARG A 91 -15.07 2.18 14.04
CA ARG A 91 -15.32 2.66 12.69
C ARG A 91 -16.26 1.59 12.21
N PRO A 92 -17.54 1.89 12.02
CA PRO A 92 -18.45 0.84 11.65
C PRO A 92 -17.82 0.28 10.38
N THR A 93 -17.43 -0.99 10.38
CA THR A 93 -17.32 -1.74 9.13
C THR A 93 -18.74 -1.98 8.65
N GLU A 94 -19.52 -0.89 8.60
CA GLU A 94 -20.73 -0.80 7.86
C GLU A 94 -20.29 -1.07 6.44
N ALA A 95 -20.94 -2.05 5.84
CA ALA A 95 -20.92 -2.30 4.42
C ALA A 95 -21.49 -1.10 3.62
N SER A 96 -21.37 0.14 4.11
CA SER A 96 -21.87 1.35 3.49
C SER A 96 -20.80 1.87 2.51
N ASN A 97 -21.01 1.55 1.23
CA ASN A 97 -20.26 2.06 0.06
C ASN A 97 -18.85 1.50 -0.21
N THR A 98 -18.64 0.21 0.03
CA THR A 98 -17.49 -0.48 -0.59
C THR A 98 -17.90 -1.07 -1.93
N VAL A 99 -17.11 -0.81 -2.97
CA VAL A 99 -17.25 -1.36 -4.32
C VAL A 99 -16.09 -2.29 -4.64
N ILE A 100 -16.38 -3.42 -5.28
CA ILE A 100 -15.36 -4.39 -5.71
C ILE A 100 -14.96 -4.11 -7.16
N CYS A 101 -13.65 -4.11 -7.45
CA CYS A 101 -13.15 -4.07 -8.82
C CYS A 101 -13.34 -5.43 -9.49
N HIS A 102 -14.02 -5.47 -10.65
CA HIS A 102 -14.27 -6.70 -11.40
C HIS A 102 -13.03 -7.29 -12.08
N ILE A 103 -11.94 -6.52 -12.21
CA ILE A 103 -10.70 -6.96 -12.85
C ILE A 103 -9.76 -7.63 -11.82
N CYS A 104 -9.63 -7.04 -10.62
CA CYS A 104 -8.65 -7.49 -9.62
C CYS A 104 -9.23 -7.99 -8.29
N GLY A 105 -10.56 -7.90 -8.10
CA GLY A 105 -11.25 -8.40 -6.91
C GLY A 105 -11.01 -7.59 -5.63
N ARG A 106 -10.25 -6.48 -5.69
CA ARG A 106 -9.97 -5.62 -4.52
C ARG A 106 -11.16 -4.73 -4.19
N LYS A 107 -11.30 -4.44 -2.90
CA LYS A 107 -12.31 -3.56 -2.31
C LYS A 107 -11.83 -2.12 -2.31
N TYR A 108 -12.67 -1.22 -2.81
CA TYR A 108 -12.42 0.22 -2.88
C TYR A 108 -13.62 0.98 -2.34
N THR A 109 -13.42 2.24 -1.96
CA THR A 109 -14.53 3.16 -1.74
C THR A 109 -15.14 3.57 -3.09
N THR A 110 -16.39 4.01 -3.09
CA THR A 110 -17.05 4.55 -4.29
C THR A 110 -16.29 5.69 -4.96
N HIS A 111 -15.52 6.49 -4.23
CA HIS A 111 -14.68 7.55 -4.82
C HIS A 111 -13.34 7.02 -5.37
N SER A 112 -12.75 6.02 -4.73
CA SER A 112 -11.44 5.51 -5.14
C SER A 112 -11.52 4.54 -6.32
N ILE A 113 -12.68 3.91 -6.55
CA ILE A 113 -12.87 2.96 -7.66
C ILE A 113 -12.78 3.63 -9.03
N ASP A 114 -13.20 4.89 -9.18
CA ASP A 114 -13.18 5.59 -10.47
C ASP A 114 -11.76 5.94 -10.91
N ILE A 115 -10.86 6.18 -9.96
CA ILE A 115 -9.43 6.39 -10.21
C ILE A 115 -8.75 5.03 -10.44
N HIS A 116 -9.14 4.00 -9.69
CA HIS A 116 -8.54 2.69 -9.78
C HIS A 116 -8.87 1.95 -11.08
N SER A 117 -10.13 1.97 -11.53
CA SER A 117 -10.62 1.17 -12.66
C SER A 117 -9.81 1.35 -13.95
N PRO A 118 -9.56 2.58 -14.46
CA PRO A 118 -8.77 2.77 -15.68
C PRO A 118 -7.31 2.35 -15.51
N GLN A 119 -6.73 2.54 -14.31
CA GLN A 119 -5.37 2.08 -14.03
C GLN A 119 -5.29 0.55 -14.00
N CYS A 120 -6.32 -0.10 -13.48
CA CYS A 120 -6.41 -1.56 -13.43
C CYS A 120 -6.59 -2.16 -14.83
N GLU A 121 -7.39 -1.52 -15.69
CA GLU A 121 -7.56 -1.91 -17.10
C GLU A 121 -6.25 -1.77 -17.88
N LYS A 122 -5.53 -0.66 -17.69
CA LYS A 122 -4.19 -0.49 -18.29
C LYS A 122 -3.25 -1.62 -17.86
N LEU A 123 -3.21 -1.92 -16.57
CA LEU A 123 -2.36 -3.00 -16.04
C LEU A 123 -2.76 -4.38 -16.59
N TRP A 124 -4.06 -4.63 -16.81
CA TRP A 124 -4.55 -5.84 -17.45
C TRP A 124 -4.03 -5.95 -18.89
N ASN A 125 -4.22 -4.90 -19.69
CA ASN A 125 -3.79 -4.85 -21.08
C ASN A 125 -2.26 -5.00 -21.21
N ASP A 126 -1.50 -4.35 -20.32
CA ASP A 126 -0.04 -4.48 -20.26
C ASP A 126 0.38 -5.92 -19.93
N ARG A 127 -0.34 -6.61 -19.03
CA ARG A 127 -0.09 -8.02 -18.74
C ARG A 127 -0.35 -8.89 -19.97
N GLN A 128 -1.49 -8.70 -20.64
CA GLN A 128 -1.83 -9.45 -21.85
C GLN A 128 -0.82 -9.19 -22.99
N ALA A 129 -0.33 -7.96 -23.12
CA ALA A 129 0.71 -7.62 -24.07
C ALA A 129 2.05 -8.30 -23.75
N LYS A 130 2.40 -8.43 -22.46
CA LYS A 130 3.61 -9.14 -22.02
C LYS A 130 3.50 -10.67 -22.19
N GLU A 131 2.34 -11.25 -21.93
CA GLU A 131 2.10 -12.69 -22.13
C GLU A 131 2.04 -13.06 -23.62
N HIS A 132 1.49 -12.17 -24.45
CA HIS A 132 1.37 -12.37 -25.90
C HIS A 132 1.98 -11.17 -26.67
N PRO A 133 3.32 -11.05 -26.70
CA PRO A 133 4.01 -9.93 -27.34
C PRO A 133 3.84 -9.95 -28.86
N THR A 134 3.94 -11.13 -29.48
CA THR A 134 3.91 -11.33 -30.93
C THR A 134 2.57 -11.84 -31.47
N ALA A 135 1.60 -12.11 -30.59
CA ALA A 135 0.30 -12.66 -30.98
C ALA A 135 -0.86 -11.84 -30.37
N PRO A 136 -1.13 -10.62 -30.87
CA PRO A 136 -2.22 -9.78 -30.40
C PRO A 136 -3.59 -10.48 -30.38
N GLN A 137 -3.83 -11.37 -31.34
CA GLN A 137 -5.05 -12.18 -31.46
C GLN A 137 -5.28 -13.18 -30.32
N LYS A 138 -4.23 -13.53 -29.56
CA LYS A 138 -4.34 -14.43 -28.39
C LYS A 138 -4.62 -13.69 -27.09
N ARG A 139 -4.58 -12.34 -27.09
CA ARG A 139 -4.80 -11.52 -25.89
C ARG A 139 -6.26 -11.61 -25.46
N LYS A 140 -6.49 -11.90 -24.19
CA LYS A 140 -7.82 -11.89 -23.60
C LYS A 140 -8.30 -10.42 -23.45
N PRO A 141 -9.50 -10.07 -23.90
CA PRO A 141 -10.03 -8.73 -23.68
C PRO A 141 -10.17 -8.45 -22.17
N CYS A 142 -10.05 -7.19 -21.78
CA CYS A 142 -10.31 -6.80 -20.39
C CYS A 142 -11.77 -7.17 -20.02
N PRO A 143 -11.99 -7.88 -18.91
CA PRO A 143 -13.34 -8.23 -18.46
C PRO A 143 -14.15 -6.95 -18.26
N GLN A 144 -15.34 -6.89 -18.83
CA GLN A 144 -16.18 -5.69 -18.79
C GLN A 144 -17.29 -5.84 -17.76
N MET A 145 -17.70 -4.71 -17.17
CA MET A 145 -18.88 -4.66 -16.35
C MET A 145 -20.13 -4.52 -17.22
N PRO A 146 -21.24 -5.23 -16.93
CA PRO A 146 -22.49 -5.04 -17.64
C PRO A 146 -22.92 -3.57 -17.58
N LYS A 147 -23.45 -3.04 -18.70
CA LYS A 147 -23.92 -1.65 -18.76
C LYS A 147 -25.15 -1.40 -17.88
N GLN A 148 -25.96 -2.43 -17.65
CA GLN A 148 -27.15 -2.38 -16.81
C GLN A 148 -27.07 -3.45 -15.72
N TYR A 149 -27.13 -3.02 -14.47
CA TYR A 149 -27.25 -3.89 -13.30
C TYR A 149 -27.90 -3.14 -12.15
N LYS A 150 -28.54 -3.89 -11.25
CA LYS A 150 -29.04 -3.37 -9.97
C LYS A 150 -27.84 -3.02 -9.08
N LYS A 151 -27.76 -1.78 -8.59
CA LYS A 151 -26.59 -1.25 -7.84
C LYS A 151 -26.22 -2.13 -6.64
N GLU A 152 -27.23 -2.74 -6.03
CA GLU A 152 -27.12 -3.65 -4.88
C GLU A 152 -26.32 -4.91 -5.24
N LYS A 153 -26.44 -5.40 -6.48
CA LYS A 153 -25.73 -6.57 -7.00
C LYS A 153 -24.37 -6.27 -7.62
N ARG A 154 -23.94 -5.00 -7.65
CA ARG A 154 -22.67 -4.61 -8.29
C ARG A 154 -21.49 -5.45 -7.81
N ASN A 155 -21.39 -5.64 -6.50
CA ASN A 155 -20.27 -6.35 -5.89
C ASN A 155 -20.28 -7.84 -6.18
N GLU A 156 -21.46 -8.45 -6.19
CA GLU A 156 -21.65 -9.86 -6.55
C GLU A 156 -21.24 -10.10 -8.00
N ILE A 157 -21.76 -9.28 -8.92
CA ILE A 157 -21.45 -9.34 -10.35
C ILE A 157 -19.94 -9.11 -10.60
N ALA A 158 -19.35 -8.11 -9.92
CA ALA A 158 -17.92 -7.84 -10.01
C ALA A 158 -17.08 -9.03 -9.53
N MET A 159 -17.48 -9.68 -8.43
CA MET A 159 -16.78 -10.85 -7.91
C MET A 159 -16.93 -12.05 -8.84
N GLU A 160 -18.11 -12.26 -9.43
CA GLU A 160 -18.34 -13.33 -10.39
C GLU A 160 -17.46 -13.16 -11.64
N ILE A 161 -17.38 -11.95 -12.18
CA ILE A 161 -16.51 -11.63 -13.33
C ILE A 161 -15.04 -11.81 -12.97
N TYR A 162 -14.61 -11.37 -11.79
CA TYR A 162 -13.26 -11.59 -11.31
C TYR A 162 -12.93 -13.09 -11.22
N ASN A 163 -13.81 -13.88 -10.60
CA ASN A 163 -13.60 -15.32 -10.42
C ASN A 163 -13.56 -16.06 -11.77
N LYS A 164 -14.35 -15.62 -12.76
CA LYS A 164 -14.41 -16.24 -14.09
C LYS A 164 -13.20 -15.91 -14.96
N HIS A 165 -12.73 -14.65 -14.94
CA HIS A 165 -11.75 -14.17 -15.93
C HIS A 165 -10.34 -13.97 -15.37
N ALA A 166 -10.21 -13.65 -14.08
CA ALA A 166 -8.91 -13.30 -13.50
C ALA A 166 -8.18 -14.49 -12.86
N LEU A 167 -8.90 -15.56 -12.51
CA LEU A 167 -8.36 -16.71 -11.80
C LEU A 167 -8.21 -17.92 -12.72
N GLU A 168 -7.12 -18.66 -12.55
CA GLU A 168 -6.83 -19.91 -13.24
C GLU A 168 -6.61 -21.02 -12.22
N ALA A 169 -7.17 -22.20 -12.48
CA ALA A 169 -7.05 -23.36 -11.61
C ALA A 169 -5.72 -24.10 -11.83
N CYS A 170 -5.11 -24.55 -10.75
CA CYS A 170 -3.94 -25.42 -10.80
C CYS A 170 -4.34 -26.81 -11.33
N LYS A 171 -3.67 -27.28 -12.39
CA LYS A 171 -3.92 -28.59 -13.01
C LYS A 171 -3.74 -29.80 -12.07
N TYR A 172 -2.99 -29.66 -10.98
CA TYR A 172 -2.69 -30.76 -10.07
C TYR A 172 -3.57 -30.79 -8.82
N CYS A 173 -3.90 -29.63 -8.24
CA CYS A 173 -4.65 -29.56 -6.99
C CYS A 173 -5.97 -28.78 -7.07
N GLY A 174 -6.35 -28.25 -8.23
CA GLY A 174 -7.61 -27.55 -8.45
C GLY A 174 -7.74 -26.16 -7.81
N ARG A 175 -6.79 -25.73 -6.97
CA ARG A 175 -6.81 -24.40 -6.35
C ARG A 175 -6.68 -23.29 -7.39
N THR A 176 -7.46 -22.23 -7.24
CA THR A 176 -7.48 -21.08 -8.15
C THR A 176 -6.54 -19.97 -7.70
N PHE A 177 -5.81 -19.39 -8.65
CA PHE A 177 -4.84 -18.33 -8.40
C PHE A 177 -4.86 -17.31 -9.54
N LEU A 178 -4.36 -16.10 -9.27
CA LEU A 178 -3.97 -15.20 -10.36
C LEU A 178 -2.83 -15.84 -11.17
N PRO A 179 -2.73 -15.63 -12.50
CA PRO A 179 -1.72 -16.24 -13.36
C PRO A 179 -0.29 -16.11 -12.81
N ASP A 180 0.07 -14.92 -12.33
CA ASP A 180 1.37 -14.62 -11.73
C ASP A 180 1.68 -15.49 -10.49
N ARG A 181 0.71 -15.62 -9.58
CA ARG A 181 0.87 -16.46 -8.37
C ARG A 181 0.78 -17.95 -8.69
N LEU A 182 0.03 -18.32 -9.73
CA LEU A 182 -0.07 -19.71 -10.19
C LEU A 182 1.31 -20.22 -10.61
N GLN A 183 2.12 -19.42 -11.31
CA GLN A 183 3.47 -19.82 -11.71
C GLN A 183 4.36 -20.17 -10.53
N VAL A 184 4.30 -19.39 -9.44
CA VAL A 184 5.05 -19.67 -8.21
C VAL A 184 4.51 -20.94 -7.53
N HIS A 185 3.19 -21.08 -7.46
CA HIS A 185 2.55 -22.25 -6.88
C HIS A 185 2.91 -23.56 -7.61
N LEU A 186 2.93 -23.53 -8.95
CA LEU A 186 3.23 -24.71 -9.79
C LEU A 186 4.62 -25.30 -9.49
N ARG A 187 5.62 -24.47 -9.14
CA ARG A 187 6.99 -24.95 -8.80
C ARG A 187 7.01 -25.94 -7.64
N SER A 188 6.17 -25.72 -6.63
CA SER A 188 6.07 -26.61 -5.47
C SER A 188 4.96 -27.64 -5.63
N CYS A 189 3.82 -27.26 -6.22
CA CYS A 189 2.67 -28.14 -6.39
C CYS A 189 2.98 -29.29 -7.35
N GLU A 190 3.70 -29.04 -8.44
CA GLU A 190 4.08 -30.09 -9.38
C GLU A 190 4.96 -31.17 -8.72
N ARG A 191 5.92 -30.75 -7.89
CA ARG A 191 6.80 -31.68 -7.16
C ARG A 191 6.05 -32.59 -6.19
N ASN A 192 4.98 -32.08 -5.57
CA ASN A 192 4.20 -32.84 -4.60
C ASN A 192 3.20 -33.80 -5.27
N HIS A 193 2.85 -33.60 -6.55
CA HIS A 193 1.83 -34.37 -7.27
C HIS A 193 2.39 -35.23 -8.41
N LYS A 194 3.64 -35.04 -8.86
CA LYS A 194 4.37 -36.01 -9.69
C LYS A 194 4.88 -37.13 -8.79
N LYS A 195 4.12 -38.22 -8.67
CA LYS A 195 4.62 -39.55 -8.29
C LYS A 195 4.52 -40.46 -9.50
#